data_AF-A0A2G2HKX4-F1
#
_entry.id   AF-A0A2G2HKX4-F1
#
_cell.length_a   1.000
_cell.length_b   1.000
_cell.length_c   1.000
_cell.angle_alpha   90.00
_cell.angle_beta   90.00
_cell.angle_gamma   90.00
#
_symmetry.space_group_name_H-M   'P 1'
#
loop_
_entity.id
_entity.type
_entity.pdbx_description
1 polymer ?
#
loop_
_entity_poly.entity_id
_entity_poly.type
_entity_poly.pdbx_seq_one_letter_code
_entity_poly.pdbx_strand_id
1 'polypeptide(L)' 'MKYSEHGDTNTKYGWEIDHIKPSSKGGSDNLDNLQPMYWENNRKKSDTFPWSC' A
#
# COMPACT_ATOMS: atom_id res chain seq x y z
N MET A 1 5.33 -5.82 -11.58
CA MET A 1 6.06 -5.00 -10.59
C MET A 1 7.54 -5.29 -10.73
N LYS A 2 8.39 -4.27 -10.83
CA LYS A 2 9.85 -4.45 -10.74
C LYS A 2 10.29 -4.15 -9.32
N TYR A 3 11.12 -5.00 -8.75
CA TYR A 3 11.65 -4.77 -7.40
C TYR A 3 12.43 -3.44 -7.30
N SER A 4 13.10 -3.04 -8.38
CA SER A 4 13.84 -1.78 -8.47
C SER A 4 12.96 -0.52 -8.38
N GLU A 5 11.65 -0.63 -8.60
CA GLU A 5 10.69 0.48 -8.56
C GLU A 5 9.94 0.53 -7.21
N HIS A 6 10.38 -0.27 -6.22
CA HIS A 6 9.85 -0.23 -4.86
C HIS A 6 10.19 1.12 -4.20
N GLY A 7 9.17 1.82 -3.70
CA GLY A 7 9.29 3.16 -3.11
C GLY A 7 9.50 4.28 -4.12
N ASP A 8 9.42 4.00 -5.43
CA ASP A 8 9.59 5.01 -6.47
C ASP A 8 8.25 5.67 -6.85
N THR A 9 7.92 6.79 -6.22
CA THR A 9 6.69 7.54 -6.54
C THR A 9 6.79 8.39 -7.81
N ASN A 10 7.93 8.38 -8.52
CA ASN A 10 8.12 9.16 -9.74
C ASN A 10 7.93 8.33 -11.01
N THR A 11 7.75 7.01 -10.88
CA THR A 11 7.53 6.12 -12.01
C THR A 11 6.07 5.69 -12.14
N LYS A 12 5.65 5.44 -13.38
CA LYS A 12 4.31 4.91 -13.69
C LYS A 12 4.02 3.54 -13.08
N TYR A 13 5.05 2.81 -12.65
CA TYR A 13 4.94 1.44 -12.15
C TYR A 13 5.47 1.27 -10.72
N GLY A 14 5.78 2.39 -10.06
CA GLY A 14 6.23 2.40 -8.68
C GLY A 14 5.22 1.77 -7.73
N TRP A 15 5.71 1.11 -6.70
CA TRP A 15 4.84 0.44 -5.74
C TRP A 15 5.43 0.51 -4.35
N GLU A 16 4.57 0.45 -3.36
CA GLU A 16 4.92 0.51 -1.95
C GLU A 16 4.23 -0.65 -1.22
N ILE A 17 4.75 -1.01 -0.06
CA ILE A 17 4.06 -1.95 0.85
C ILE A 17 3.08 -1.14 1.69
N ASP A 18 1.80 -1.52 1.65
CA ASP A 18 0.73 -0.88 2.42
C ASP A 18 0.00 -1.90 3.32
N HIS A 19 -0.60 -1.40 4.39
CA HIS A 19 -1.43 -2.19 5.28
C HIS A 19 -2.84 -2.37 4.71
N ILE A 20 -3.30 -3.61 4.53
CA ILE A 20 -4.69 -3.94 4.14
C ILE A 20 -5.67 -3.26 5.11
N LYS A 21 -5.50 -3.52 6.40
CA LYS A 21 -6.16 -2.82 7.49
C LYS A 21 -5.17 -1.80 8.08
N PRO A 22 -5.45 -0.49 8.04
CA PRO A 22 -4.53 0.52 8.55
C PRO A 22 -4.33 0.37 10.07
N SER A 23 -3.15 0.71 10.55
CA SER A 23 -2.78 0.66 11.98
C SER A 23 -3.73 1.50 12.84
N SER A 24 -4.22 2.63 12.32
CA SER A 24 -5.24 3.50 12.94
C SER A 24 -6.55 2.77 13.29
N LYS A 25 -6.85 1.66 12.61
CA LYS A 25 -8.03 0.80 12.86
C LYS A 25 -7.68 -0.51 13.55
N GLY A 26 -6.47 -0.65 14.08
CA GLY A 26 -5.98 -1.88 14.70
C GLY A 26 -5.61 -2.95 13.66
N GLY A 27 -4.97 -2.53 12.56
CA GLY A 27 -4.21 -3.43 11.69
C GLY A 27 -2.91 -3.87 12.33
N SER A 28 -2.46 -5.09 12.03
CA SER A 28 -1.17 -5.62 12.48
C SER A 28 -0.06 -5.35 11.47
N ASP A 29 1.20 -5.40 11.91
CA ASP A 29 2.37 -5.34 11.01
C ASP A 29 2.77 -6.73 10.49
N ASN A 30 1.87 -7.72 10.62
CA ASN A 30 2.10 -9.06 10.11
C ASN A 30 2.05 -9.05 8.58
N LEU A 31 2.82 -9.94 7.96
CA LEU A 31 2.82 -10.12 6.50
C LEU A 31 1.41 -10.38 5.95
N ASP A 32 0.52 -10.99 6.73
CA ASP A 32 -0.87 -11.25 6.35
C ASP A 32 -1.71 -9.96 6.18
N ASN A 33 -1.28 -8.85 6.80
CA ASN A 33 -1.92 -7.55 6.70
C ASN A 33 -1.14 -6.58 5.77
N LEU A 34 -0.07 -7.05 5.11
CA LEU A 34 0.74 -6.24 4.21
C LEU A 34 0.49 -6.66 2.76
N GLN A 35 0.30 -5.68 1.87
CA GLN A 35 0.14 -5.92 0.45
C GLN A 35 0.99 -4.96 -0.38
N PRO A 36 1.58 -5.42 -1.50
CA PRO A 36 2.19 -4.51 -2.46
C PRO A 36 1.09 -3.75 -3.21
N MET A 37 1.15 -2.43 -3.20
CA MET A 37 0.18 -1.58 -3.88
C MET A 37 0.86 -0.49 -4.70
N TYR A 38 0.24 -0.12 -5.83
CA TYR A 38 0.67 1.02 -6.64
C TYR A 38 0.69 2.30 -5.79
N TRP A 39 1.77 3.07 -5.86
CA TRP A 39 2.00 4.20 -4.96
C TRP A 39 0.84 5.21 -4.98
N GLU A 40 0.25 5.48 -6.14
CA GLU A 40 -0.85 6.45 -6.26
C GLU A 40 -2.14 5.92 -5.60
N ASN A 41 -2.39 4.61 -5.71
CA ASN A 41 -3.51 3.97 -5.05
C ASN A 41 -3.31 3.94 -3.54
N ASN A 42 -2.06 3.75 -3.08
CA ASN A 42 -1.71 3.88 -1.67
C ASN A 42 -2.07 5.26 -1.11
N ARG A 43 -1.69 6.32 -1.82
CA ARG A 43 -2.03 7.71 -1.44
C ARG A 43 -3.54 7.97 -1.45
N LYS A 44 -4.29 7.41 -2.40
CA LYS A 44 -5.75 7.53 -2.48
C LYS A 44 -6.45 6.74 -1.37
N LYS A 45 -5.95 5.56 -1.00
CA LYS A 45 -6.51 4.71 0.05
C LYS A 45 -6.36 5.37 1.42
N SER A 46 -5.16 5.81 1.78
CA SER A 46 -4.88 6.40 3.11
C SER A 46 -5.45 5.51 4.24
N ASP A 47 -6.14 6.08 5.23
CA ASP A 47 -6.81 5.36 6.33
C ASP A 47 -8.19 4.76 5.97
N THR A 48 -8.58 4.81 4.69
CA THR A 48 -9.87 4.30 4.24
C THR A 48 -9.88 2.77 4.33
N PHE A 49 -10.85 2.25 5.09
CA PHE A 49 -11.06 0.82 5.28
C PHE A 49 -12.53 0.59 5.66
N PRO A 50 -13.27 -0.32 5.00
CA PRO A 50 -12.82 -1.17 3.89
C PRO A 50 -12.61 -0.36 2.60
N TRP A 51 -11.47 -0.57 1.94
CA TRP A 51 -11.15 0.08 0.66
C TRP A 51 -11.37 -0.91 -0.48
N SER A 52 -12.07 -0.47 -1.52
CA SER A 52 -12.21 -1.18 -2.79
C SER A 52 -11.65 -0.30 -3.91
N CYS A 53 -10.79 -0.87 -4.75
CA CYS A 53 -10.22 -0.20 -5.92
C CYS A 53 -11.27 0.01 -7.02
#